data_AF-A0A1I1XQ21-F1
#
_entry.id   AF-A0A1I1XQ21-F1
#
_cell.length_a   1.000
_cell.length_b   1.000
_cell.length_c   1.000
_cell.angle_alpha   90.00
_cell.angle_beta   90.00
_cell.angle_gamma   90.00
#
_symmetry.space_group_name_H-M   'P 1'
#
loop_
_entity.id
_entity.type
_entity.pdbx_description
1 polymer ?
#
loop_
_entity_poly.entity_id
_entity_poly.type
_entity_poly.pdbx_seq_one_letter_code
_entity_poly.pdbx_strand_id
1 'polypeptide(L)'
;MRKIFFLIILLIVGFLSDFSLFDSLERLDLLSGKKNIVVMGCDIRKDDVGRSDTLFVVMLDKSKKNAALLSVPRDTRVKIKGHGWDKINAAFAYGGQKLTRETVQDFLGIKLDNYVLVDFRGFKGLVDAVGGVDINVEKRMYYYDPYDGFEIDLRPGMQHMDGKTAMQYVRYRDEEGDIGRIRRQQKFLMALYRHIASKNIIAKIPGVSKQIMSMVKTDLSLKEMVELGNVMRDMVEKDGLKMSMVPGEPEYIDGISYWIPDIPKMRQKMADMQGVKISEKFNENTKKLEQEYKNSAK
;
A
#
# COMPACT_ATOMS: atom_id res chain seq x y z
N MET A 1 9.44 43.82 -10.80
CA MET A 1 9.87 43.49 -9.41
C MET A 1 8.92 42.54 -8.67
N ARG A 2 7.60 42.74 -8.65
CA ARG A 2 6.65 41.86 -7.93
C ARG A 2 6.68 40.35 -8.31
N LYS A 3 6.96 40.00 -9.57
CA LYS A 3 7.02 38.60 -10.03
C LYS A 3 8.27 37.84 -9.54
N ILE A 4 9.40 38.53 -9.39
CA ILE A 4 10.66 37.94 -8.91
C ILE A 4 10.59 37.64 -7.41
N PHE A 5 9.95 38.53 -6.65
CA PHE A 5 9.73 38.36 -5.21
C PHE A 5 8.85 37.13 -4.90
N PHE A 6 7.80 36.90 -5.69
CA PHE A 6 6.94 35.71 -5.56
C PHE A 6 7.70 34.41 -5.86
N LEU A 7 8.60 34.41 -6.84
CA LEU A 7 9.40 33.23 -7.20
C LEU A 7 10.41 32.86 -6.10
N ILE A 8 11.02 33.86 -5.47
CA ILE A 8 11.95 33.68 -4.35
C ILE A 8 11.21 33.13 -3.12
N ILE A 9 10.00 33.64 -2.83
CA ILE A 9 9.16 33.08 -1.75
C ILE A 9 8.79 31.64 -2.04
N LEU A 10 8.41 31.29 -3.27
CA LEU A 10 8.11 29.90 -3.65
C LEU A 10 9.32 28.98 -3.53
N LEU A 11 10.51 29.46 -3.90
CA LEU A 11 11.77 28.71 -3.72
C LEU A 11 12.13 28.56 -2.25
N ILE A 12 11.94 29.58 -1.42
CA ILE A 12 12.18 29.53 0.03
C ILE A 12 11.15 28.63 0.72
N VAL A 13 9.87 28.69 0.33
CA VAL A 13 8.83 27.81 0.87
C VAL A 13 9.05 26.36 0.43
N GLY A 14 9.45 26.14 -0.82
CA GLY A 14 9.89 24.83 -1.32
C GLY A 14 11.08 24.29 -0.53
N PHE A 15 12.12 25.11 -0.37
CA PHE A 15 13.33 24.77 0.39
C PHE A 15 13.06 24.58 1.88
N LEU A 16 12.18 25.35 2.51
CA LEU A 16 11.76 25.18 3.90
C LEU A 16 10.90 23.91 4.08
N SER A 17 10.05 23.59 3.09
CA SER A 17 9.27 22.36 3.11
C SER A 17 10.17 21.13 2.94
N ASP A 18 11.15 21.19 2.03
CA ASP A 18 12.17 20.15 1.85
C ASP A 18 13.12 20.06 3.06
N PHE A 19 13.47 21.18 3.69
CA PHE A 19 14.28 21.20 4.92
C PHE A 19 13.53 20.60 6.11
N SER A 20 12.22 20.85 6.25
CA SER A 20 11.39 20.21 7.28
C SER A 20 11.22 18.70 7.06
N LEU A 21 11.20 18.27 5.80
CA LEU A 21 11.14 16.86 5.40
C LEU A 21 12.51 16.20 5.57
N PHE A 22 13.60 16.92 5.31
CA PHE A 22 14.96 16.47 5.51
C PHE A 22 15.29 16.34 7.00
N ASP A 23 14.89 17.30 7.84
CA ASP A 23 15.02 17.24 9.30
C ASP A 23 14.18 16.09 9.89
N SER A 24 12.98 15.80 9.34
CA SER A 24 12.20 14.63 9.77
C SER A 24 12.84 13.29 9.35
N LEU A 25 13.44 13.23 8.16
CA LEU A 25 14.18 12.06 7.67
C LEU A 25 15.46 11.80 8.47
N GLU A 26 16.23 12.85 8.82
CA GLU A 26 17.38 12.74 9.73
C GLU A 26 16.95 12.36 11.15
N ARG A 27 15.81 12.85 11.64
CA ARG A 27 15.27 12.47 12.96
C ARG A 27 14.88 11.00 13.06
N LEU A 28 14.38 10.40 11.98
CA LEU A 28 13.76 9.07 12.04
C LEU A 28 14.71 7.88 11.84
N ASP A 29 15.93 8.10 11.33
CA ASP A 29 16.89 7.02 10.98
C ASP A 29 16.20 5.86 10.24
N LEU A 30 15.58 6.19 9.12
CA LEU A 30 14.72 5.28 8.39
C LEU A 30 15.52 4.16 7.71
N LEU A 31 15.00 2.95 7.80
CA LEU A 31 15.57 1.80 7.10
C LEU A 31 15.43 1.97 5.58
N SER A 32 16.49 1.68 4.84
CA SER A 32 16.56 1.89 3.38
C SER A 32 17.32 0.78 2.64
N GLY A 33 17.34 -0.44 3.21
CA GLY A 33 18.05 -1.59 2.63
C GLY A 33 17.49 -2.10 1.30
N LYS A 34 16.25 -1.75 0.97
CA LYS A 34 15.55 -2.14 -0.26
C LYS A 34 14.82 -0.95 -0.87
N LYS A 35 14.42 -1.11 -2.14
CA LYS A 35 13.53 -0.16 -2.80
C LYS A 35 12.10 -0.38 -2.28
N ASN A 36 11.51 0.63 -1.66
CA ASN A 36 10.23 0.56 -0.98
C ASN A 36 9.16 1.35 -1.74
N ILE A 37 8.10 0.67 -2.14
CA ILE A 37 7.01 1.23 -2.91
C ILE A 37 5.72 1.05 -2.12
N VAL A 38 5.09 2.16 -1.72
CA VAL A 38 3.76 2.10 -1.10
C VAL A 38 2.70 2.01 -2.19
N VAL A 39 1.79 1.05 -2.07
CA VAL A 39 0.67 0.87 -3.00
C VAL A 39 -0.63 1.18 -2.25
N MET A 40 -1.41 2.07 -2.84
CA MET A 40 -2.67 2.57 -2.30
C MET A 40 -3.80 2.24 -3.28
N GLY A 41 -4.74 1.41 -2.85
CA GLY A 41 -6.02 1.23 -3.53
C GLY A 41 -7.07 2.12 -2.88
N CYS A 42 -7.62 3.06 -3.63
CA CYS A 42 -8.55 4.06 -3.09
C CYS A 42 -9.94 3.98 -3.73
N ASP A 43 -10.98 4.08 -2.91
CA ASP A 43 -12.33 4.40 -3.37
C ASP A 43 -12.42 5.93 -3.50
N ILE A 44 -12.12 6.45 -4.71
CA ILE A 44 -12.26 7.87 -5.02
C ILE A 44 -13.58 8.04 -5.79
N ARG A 45 -14.59 8.63 -5.13
CA ARG A 45 -15.87 8.96 -5.73
C ARG A 45 -15.88 10.41 -6.17
N LYS A 46 -16.76 10.77 -7.11
CA LYS A 46 -16.81 12.13 -7.70
C LYS A 46 -17.02 13.24 -6.65
N ASP A 47 -17.66 12.90 -5.53
CA ASP A 47 -18.04 13.83 -4.46
C ASP A 47 -17.37 13.48 -3.10
N ASP A 48 -16.35 12.63 -3.10
CA ASP A 48 -15.64 12.18 -1.88
C ASP A 48 -14.12 12.33 -2.06
N VAL A 49 -13.44 12.86 -1.04
CA VAL A 49 -11.97 12.88 -0.96
C VAL A 49 -11.37 11.47 -1.03
N GLY A 50 -12.19 10.46 -0.67
CA GLY A 50 -11.88 9.05 -0.77
C GLY A 50 -11.08 8.53 0.42
N ARG A 51 -10.95 7.21 0.51
CA ARG A 51 -10.14 6.51 1.52
C ARG A 51 -9.28 5.45 0.88
N SER A 52 -8.08 5.21 1.42
CA SER A 52 -7.26 4.06 1.05
C SER A 52 -7.76 2.82 1.78
N ASP A 53 -8.60 2.02 1.10
CA ASP A 53 -9.14 0.76 1.65
C ASP A 53 -8.18 -0.42 1.48
N THR A 54 -7.14 -0.24 0.66
CA THR A 54 -6.04 -1.18 0.47
C THR A 54 -4.72 -0.43 0.58
N LEU A 55 -3.86 -0.89 1.48
CA LEU A 55 -2.56 -0.29 1.72
C LEU A 55 -1.52 -1.39 1.93
N PHE A 56 -0.47 -1.39 1.13
CA PHE A 56 0.65 -2.31 1.32
C PHE A 56 1.95 -1.69 0.85
N VAL A 57 3.07 -2.18 1.37
CA VAL A 57 4.41 -1.80 0.93
C VAL A 57 5.07 -2.99 0.24
N VAL A 58 5.55 -2.76 -0.98
CA VAL A 58 6.39 -3.70 -1.72
C VAL A 58 7.84 -3.29 -1.50
N MET A 59 8.65 -4.22 -1.00
CA MET A 59 10.07 -4.03 -0.74
C MET A 59 10.86 -4.90 -1.70
N LEU A 60 11.70 -4.29 -2.54
CA LEU A 60 12.38 -4.97 -3.63
C LEU A 60 13.89 -4.98 -3.39
N ASP A 61 14.44 -6.19 -3.36
CA ASP A 61 15.86 -6.44 -3.34
C ASP A 61 16.34 -6.78 -4.75
N LYS A 62 16.83 -5.77 -5.46
CA LYS A 62 17.40 -5.94 -6.79
C LYS A 62 18.61 -6.89 -6.79
N SER A 63 19.40 -6.89 -5.71
CA SER A 63 20.64 -7.67 -5.63
C SER A 63 20.37 -9.16 -5.44
N LYS A 64 19.42 -9.52 -4.57
CA LYS A 64 19.07 -10.91 -4.26
C LYS A 64 17.91 -11.43 -5.09
N LYS A 65 17.36 -10.63 -6.00
CA LYS A 65 16.16 -10.93 -6.81
C LYS A 65 15.03 -11.46 -5.93
N ASN A 66 14.68 -10.73 -4.87
CA ASN A 66 13.55 -11.05 -3.99
C ASN A 66 12.69 -9.81 -3.73
N ALA A 67 11.45 -10.04 -3.33
CA ALA A 67 10.57 -8.99 -2.87
C ALA A 67 9.70 -9.50 -1.73
N ALA A 68 9.30 -8.56 -0.90
CA ALA A 68 8.38 -8.82 0.18
C ALA A 68 7.24 -7.81 0.13
N LEU A 69 6.05 -8.25 0.51
CA LEU A 69 4.86 -7.41 0.60
C LEU A 69 4.40 -7.39 2.05
N LEU A 70 4.21 -6.19 2.59
CA LEU A 70 3.59 -5.99 3.90
C LEU A 70 2.25 -5.27 3.72
N SER A 71 1.15 -5.97 3.96
CA SER A 71 -0.19 -5.38 4.05
C SER A 71 -0.33 -4.61 5.35
N VAL A 72 -0.86 -3.39 5.27
CA VAL A 72 -1.20 -2.55 6.41
C VAL A 72 -2.73 -2.48 6.49
N PRO A 73 -3.35 -3.09 7.51
CA PRO A 73 -4.80 -3.02 7.67
C PRO A 73 -5.28 -1.58 7.70
N ARG A 74 -6.38 -1.26 7.01
CA ARG A 74 -6.85 0.13 6.85
C ARG A 74 -7.26 0.78 8.19
N ASP A 75 -7.66 -0.05 9.15
CA ASP A 75 -8.10 0.35 10.48
C ASP A 75 -6.90 0.39 11.48
N THR A 76 -5.66 0.25 11.01
CA THR A 76 -4.45 0.36 11.87
C THR A 76 -4.42 1.73 12.52
N ARG A 77 -4.44 1.77 13.86
CA ARG A 77 -4.34 3.02 14.61
C ARG A 77 -2.90 3.53 14.56
N VAL A 78 -2.70 4.73 14.06
CA VAL A 78 -1.40 5.36 13.86
C VAL A 78 -1.45 6.84 14.20
N LYS A 79 -0.27 7.44 14.42
CA LYS A 79 -0.14 8.88 14.57
C LYS A 79 -0.10 9.52 13.19
N ILE A 80 -1.06 10.39 12.91
CA ILE A 80 -1.15 11.17 11.67
C ILE A 80 -0.71 12.60 11.97
N LYS A 81 0.30 13.07 11.25
CA LYS A 81 0.87 14.41 11.42
C LYS A 81 -0.21 15.49 11.23
N GLY A 82 -0.40 16.33 12.25
CA GLY A 82 -1.42 17.37 12.25
C GLY A 82 -2.84 16.92 12.64
N HIS A 83 -3.07 15.61 12.85
CA HIS A 83 -4.41 15.05 13.10
C HIS A 83 -4.51 14.12 14.32
N GLY A 84 -3.40 13.84 15.02
CA GLY A 84 -3.41 13.01 16.22
C GLY A 84 -3.42 11.52 15.91
N TRP A 85 -4.09 10.71 16.75
CA TRP A 85 -4.16 9.26 16.60
C TRP A 85 -5.48 8.85 15.95
N ASP A 86 -5.41 8.21 14.79
CA ASP A 86 -6.58 7.74 14.05
C ASP A 86 -6.21 6.52 13.18
N LYS A 87 -7.18 5.98 12.44
CA LYS A 87 -7.00 4.93 11.45
C LYS A 87 -6.13 5.41 10.31
N ILE A 88 -5.20 4.57 9.86
CA ILE A 88 -4.25 4.92 8.81
C ILE A 88 -4.93 5.34 7.49
N ASN A 89 -6.12 4.81 7.19
CA ASN A 89 -6.87 5.21 5.99
C ASN A 89 -7.38 6.66 6.04
N ALA A 90 -7.53 7.26 7.23
CA ALA A 90 -7.91 8.65 7.40
C ALA A 90 -6.82 9.61 6.88
N ALA A 91 -5.55 9.20 6.87
CA ALA A 91 -4.46 9.99 6.31
C ALA A 91 -4.71 10.37 4.84
N PHE A 92 -5.37 9.50 4.07
CA PHE A 92 -5.75 9.79 2.69
C PHE A 92 -6.86 10.84 2.62
N ALA A 93 -7.88 10.74 3.47
CA ALA A 93 -8.95 11.72 3.51
C ALA A 93 -8.44 13.11 3.94
N TYR A 94 -7.46 13.16 4.83
CA TYR A 94 -6.90 14.41 5.37
C TYR A 94 -5.90 15.10 4.44
N GLY A 95 -5.00 14.35 3.80
CA GLY A 95 -3.90 14.94 3.03
C GLY A 95 -3.53 14.15 1.78
N GLY A 96 -4.46 13.31 1.31
CA GLY A 96 -4.30 12.48 0.12
C GLY A 96 -3.10 11.55 0.20
N GLN A 97 -2.57 11.27 -0.98
CA GLN A 97 -1.43 10.38 -1.18
C GLN A 97 -0.15 10.86 -0.47
N LYS A 98 0.07 12.19 -0.33
CA LYS A 98 1.26 12.74 0.32
C LYS A 98 1.28 12.42 1.82
N LEU A 99 0.19 12.74 2.53
CA LEU A 99 0.08 12.47 3.97
C LEU A 99 0.04 10.96 4.25
N THR A 100 -0.63 10.18 3.40
CA THR A 100 -0.63 8.71 3.52
C THR A 100 0.79 8.15 3.46
N ARG A 101 1.60 8.60 2.48
CA ARG A 101 3.00 8.17 2.35
C ARG A 101 3.82 8.55 3.59
N GLU A 102 3.69 9.79 4.08
CA GLU A 102 4.39 10.23 5.30
C GLU A 102 3.99 9.40 6.52
N THR A 103 2.69 9.17 6.73
CA THR A 103 2.18 8.35 7.83
C THR A 103 2.69 6.91 7.76
N VAL A 104 2.70 6.28 6.59
CA VAL A 104 3.22 4.90 6.42
C VAL A 104 4.73 4.85 6.68
N GLN A 105 5.47 5.82 6.16
CA GLN A 105 6.91 5.94 6.35
C GLN A 105 7.28 6.06 7.83
N ASP A 106 6.63 6.98 8.55
CA ASP A 106 6.90 7.24 9.96
C ASP A 106 6.48 6.07 10.85
N PHE A 107 5.32 5.47 10.53
CA PHE A 107 4.82 4.28 11.22
C PHE A 107 5.80 3.11 11.08
N LEU A 108 6.12 2.72 9.85
CA LEU A 108 6.98 1.56 9.58
C LEU A 108 8.47 1.83 9.87
N GLY A 109 8.89 3.08 9.92
CA GLY A 109 10.30 3.46 10.10
C GLY A 109 11.16 3.15 8.88
N ILE A 110 10.60 3.18 7.67
CA ILE A 110 11.33 2.89 6.43
C ILE A 110 11.24 4.06 5.46
N LYS A 111 12.30 4.29 4.69
CA LYS A 111 12.27 5.28 3.61
C LYS A 111 11.40 4.75 2.48
N LEU A 112 10.31 5.43 2.17
CA LEU A 112 9.51 5.12 0.99
C LEU A 112 10.10 5.85 -0.21
N ASP A 113 10.47 5.10 -1.25
CA ASP A 113 11.09 5.67 -2.46
C ASP A 113 10.03 6.15 -3.44
N ASN A 114 9.01 5.31 -3.66
CA ASN A 114 7.97 5.55 -4.66
C ASN A 114 6.58 5.22 -4.12
N TYR A 115 5.57 5.62 -4.88
CA TYR A 115 4.19 5.22 -4.63
C TYR A 115 3.48 4.76 -5.90
N VAL A 116 2.45 3.93 -5.73
CA VAL A 116 1.46 3.62 -6.76
C VAL A 116 0.08 3.82 -6.14
N LEU A 117 -0.75 4.61 -6.79
CA LEU A 117 -2.15 4.82 -6.41
C LEU A 117 -3.06 4.33 -7.54
N VAL A 118 -4.02 3.49 -7.17
CA VAL A 118 -4.96 2.85 -8.10
C VAL A 118 -6.38 3.10 -7.61
N ASP A 119 -7.22 3.72 -8.45
CA ASP A 119 -8.65 3.83 -8.19
C ASP A 119 -9.40 2.60 -8.73
N PHE A 120 -10.71 2.49 -8.47
CA PHE A 120 -11.50 1.34 -8.93
C PHE A 120 -11.55 1.18 -10.46
N ARG A 121 -11.49 2.26 -11.22
CA ARG A 121 -11.48 2.18 -12.69
C ARG A 121 -10.11 1.71 -13.18
N GLY A 122 -9.04 2.25 -12.59
CA GLY A 122 -7.68 1.85 -12.83
C GLY A 122 -7.47 0.37 -12.55
N PHE A 123 -7.93 -0.12 -11.40
CA PHE A 123 -7.86 -1.55 -11.06
C PHE A 123 -8.53 -2.43 -12.10
N LYS A 124 -9.80 -2.13 -12.46
CA LYS A 124 -10.54 -2.90 -13.45
C LYS A 124 -9.81 -2.94 -14.79
N GLY A 125 -9.40 -1.76 -15.27
CA GLY A 125 -8.67 -1.64 -16.53
C GLY A 125 -7.33 -2.36 -16.54
N LEU A 126 -6.60 -2.38 -15.42
CA LEU A 126 -5.33 -3.11 -15.31
C LEU A 126 -5.54 -4.62 -15.38
N VAL A 127 -6.58 -5.14 -14.72
CA VAL A 127 -6.93 -6.57 -14.78
C VAL A 127 -7.35 -6.97 -16.19
N ASP A 128 -8.19 -6.16 -16.84
CA ASP A 128 -8.61 -6.41 -18.22
C ASP A 128 -7.42 -6.34 -19.20
N ALA A 129 -6.50 -5.40 -18.99
CA ALA A 129 -5.31 -5.23 -19.83
C ALA A 129 -4.34 -6.42 -19.78
N VAL A 130 -4.32 -7.18 -18.66
CA VAL A 130 -3.55 -8.43 -18.55
C VAL A 130 -4.35 -9.66 -18.97
N GLY A 131 -5.58 -9.48 -19.44
CA GLY A 131 -6.47 -10.55 -19.89
C GLY A 131 -7.04 -11.37 -18.73
N GLY A 132 -7.42 -10.71 -17.64
CA GLY A 132 -8.03 -11.33 -16.47
C GLY A 132 -7.06 -12.10 -15.57
N VAL A 133 -7.60 -12.77 -14.55
CA VAL A 133 -6.84 -13.62 -13.62
C VAL A 133 -7.66 -14.82 -13.17
N ASP A 134 -7.03 -15.99 -13.07
CA ASP A 134 -7.68 -17.20 -12.56
C ASP A 134 -7.60 -17.25 -11.03
N ILE A 135 -8.76 -17.35 -10.38
CA ILE A 135 -8.89 -17.42 -8.92
C ILE A 135 -9.80 -18.60 -8.56
N ASN A 136 -9.34 -19.45 -7.65
CA ASN A 136 -10.19 -20.43 -6.99
C ASN A 136 -10.96 -19.75 -5.84
N VAL A 137 -12.25 -19.49 -6.01
CA VAL A 137 -13.10 -18.86 -5.00
C VAL A 137 -13.39 -19.85 -3.88
N GLU A 138 -13.07 -19.50 -2.64
CA GLU A 138 -13.06 -20.42 -1.51
C GLU A 138 -14.45 -20.84 -1.04
N LYS A 139 -15.43 -19.92 -1.15
CA LYS A 139 -16.80 -20.11 -0.69
C LYS A 139 -17.75 -19.18 -1.45
N ARG A 140 -19.07 -19.36 -1.29
CA ARG A 140 -20.04 -18.44 -1.87
C ARG A 140 -19.79 -17.04 -1.30
N MET A 141 -19.61 -16.08 -2.18
CA MET A 141 -19.53 -14.67 -1.83
C MET A 141 -20.75 -13.99 -2.43
N TYR A 142 -21.68 -13.58 -1.58
CA TYR A 142 -22.87 -12.86 -2.00
C TYR A 142 -23.04 -11.62 -1.12
N TYR A 143 -23.22 -10.47 -1.76
CA TYR A 143 -23.54 -9.20 -1.12
C TYR A 143 -24.29 -8.34 -2.13
N TYR A 144 -25.37 -7.70 -1.70
CA TYR A 144 -26.12 -6.77 -2.52
C TYR A 144 -26.43 -5.53 -1.69
N ASP A 145 -25.96 -4.39 -2.16
CA ASP A 145 -26.31 -3.09 -1.61
C ASP A 145 -27.40 -2.44 -2.48
N PRO A 146 -28.64 -2.32 -1.98
CA PRO A 146 -29.74 -1.75 -2.75
C PRO A 146 -29.59 -0.24 -2.98
N TYR A 147 -28.73 0.45 -2.23
CA TYR A 147 -28.59 1.91 -2.32
C TYR A 147 -27.67 2.36 -3.45
N ASP A 148 -26.58 1.63 -3.70
CA ASP A 148 -25.63 1.92 -4.78
C ASP A 148 -25.68 0.88 -5.93
N GLY A 149 -26.55 -0.13 -5.81
CA GLY A 149 -26.68 -1.22 -6.78
C GLY A 149 -25.43 -2.10 -6.86
N PHE A 150 -24.55 -2.05 -5.85
CA PHE A 150 -23.33 -2.84 -5.83
C PHE A 150 -23.63 -4.29 -5.44
N GLU A 151 -23.45 -5.17 -6.42
CA GLU A 151 -23.58 -6.61 -6.24
C GLU A 151 -22.21 -7.30 -6.28
N ILE A 152 -22.03 -8.24 -5.36
CA ILE A 152 -21.03 -9.30 -5.39
C ILE A 152 -21.80 -10.61 -5.50
N ASP A 153 -21.55 -11.39 -6.54
CA ASP A 153 -22.06 -12.76 -6.65
C ASP A 153 -21.01 -13.69 -7.25
N LEU A 154 -20.24 -14.36 -6.39
CA LEU A 154 -19.19 -15.30 -6.79
C LEU A 154 -19.46 -16.69 -6.21
N ARG A 155 -19.56 -17.69 -7.08
CA ARG A 155 -19.70 -19.10 -6.69
C ARG A 155 -18.35 -19.72 -6.26
N PRO A 156 -18.32 -20.73 -5.38
CA PRO A 156 -17.10 -21.48 -5.12
C PRO A 156 -16.52 -22.12 -6.39
N GLY A 157 -15.20 -22.28 -6.43
CA GLY A 157 -14.49 -22.96 -7.52
C GLY A 157 -13.61 -22.04 -8.38
N MET A 158 -12.93 -22.64 -9.36
CA MET A 158 -12.03 -21.92 -10.27
C MET A 158 -12.83 -21.01 -11.20
N GLN A 159 -12.46 -19.74 -11.25
CA GLN A 159 -13.08 -18.74 -12.10
C GLN A 159 -12.02 -17.86 -12.76
N HIS A 160 -12.23 -17.56 -14.04
CA HIS A 160 -11.47 -16.53 -14.74
C HIS A 160 -12.13 -15.16 -14.50
N MET A 161 -11.46 -14.30 -13.76
CA MET A 161 -11.99 -13.00 -13.34
C MET A 161 -11.46 -11.88 -14.24
N ASP A 162 -12.38 -11.20 -14.91
CA ASP A 162 -12.16 -9.87 -15.49
C ASP A 162 -12.08 -8.80 -14.39
N GLY A 163 -11.85 -7.54 -14.77
CA GLY A 163 -11.75 -6.44 -13.81
C GLY A 163 -12.98 -6.31 -12.91
N LYS A 164 -14.19 -6.53 -13.44
CA LYS A 164 -15.44 -6.41 -12.67
C LYS A 164 -15.52 -7.50 -11.61
N THR A 165 -15.33 -8.76 -12.01
CA THR A 165 -15.41 -9.93 -11.12
C THR A 165 -14.26 -9.93 -10.12
N ALA A 166 -13.06 -9.51 -10.54
CA ALA A 166 -11.92 -9.31 -9.64
C ALA A 166 -12.20 -8.25 -8.58
N MET A 167 -12.86 -7.15 -8.95
CA MET A 167 -13.25 -6.09 -8.01
C MET A 167 -14.23 -6.61 -6.96
N GLN A 168 -15.20 -7.45 -7.36
CA GLN A 168 -16.11 -8.11 -6.42
C GLN A 168 -15.33 -8.97 -5.42
N TYR A 169 -14.36 -9.77 -5.89
CA TYR A 169 -13.56 -10.66 -5.06
C TYR A 169 -12.73 -9.91 -4.01
N VAL A 170 -11.99 -8.86 -4.41
CA VAL A 170 -11.09 -8.12 -3.50
C VAL A 170 -11.82 -7.17 -2.55
N ARG A 171 -13.09 -6.86 -2.81
CA ARG A 171 -13.94 -6.03 -1.94
C ARG A 171 -14.80 -6.84 -0.97
N TYR A 172 -14.97 -8.15 -1.21
CA TYR A 172 -15.83 -8.99 -0.39
C TYR A 172 -15.35 -9.08 1.07
N ARG A 173 -16.28 -8.83 1.99
CA ARG A 173 -16.12 -8.94 3.43
C ARG A 173 -17.11 -9.96 3.95
N ASP A 174 -16.66 -10.76 4.89
CA ASP A 174 -17.42 -11.78 5.60
C ASP A 174 -17.15 -11.66 7.10
N GLU A 175 -17.48 -12.69 7.87
CA GLU A 175 -17.29 -12.75 9.33
C GLU A 175 -15.82 -12.50 9.76
N GLU A 176 -14.85 -12.78 8.88
CA GLU A 176 -13.43 -12.48 9.10
C GLU A 176 -13.07 -10.99 8.92
N GLY A 177 -14.05 -10.15 8.57
CA GLY A 177 -13.92 -8.70 8.47
C GLY A 177 -12.82 -8.24 7.50
N ASP A 178 -12.02 -7.27 7.96
CA ASP A 178 -10.90 -6.70 7.19
C ASP A 178 -9.79 -7.73 6.94
N ILE A 179 -9.59 -8.68 7.87
CA ILE A 179 -8.55 -9.70 7.80
C ILE A 179 -8.84 -10.69 6.67
N GLY A 180 -10.08 -11.17 6.58
CA GLY A 180 -10.51 -11.99 5.44
C GLY A 180 -10.33 -11.27 4.11
N ARG A 181 -10.68 -9.97 4.07
CA ARG A 181 -10.48 -9.15 2.86
C ARG A 181 -9.00 -9.04 2.48
N ILE A 182 -8.10 -8.77 3.44
CA ILE A 182 -6.65 -8.70 3.18
C ILE A 182 -6.12 -10.02 2.65
N ARG A 183 -6.56 -11.17 3.19
CA ARG A 183 -6.16 -12.49 2.67
C ARG A 183 -6.59 -12.69 1.22
N ARG A 184 -7.82 -12.30 0.86
CA ARG A 184 -8.30 -12.33 -0.54
C ARG A 184 -7.48 -11.42 -1.44
N GLN A 185 -7.16 -10.21 -0.98
CA GLN A 185 -6.30 -9.29 -1.71
C GLN A 185 -4.90 -9.87 -1.94
N GLN A 186 -4.29 -10.49 -0.94
CA GLN A 186 -3.00 -11.18 -1.06
C GLN A 186 -3.09 -12.35 -2.05
N LYS A 187 -4.14 -13.17 -1.98
CA LYS A 187 -4.37 -14.27 -2.93
C LYS A 187 -4.52 -13.77 -4.36
N PHE A 188 -5.32 -12.71 -4.54
CA PHE A 188 -5.48 -12.05 -5.83
C PHE A 188 -4.15 -11.51 -6.36
N LEU A 189 -3.38 -10.79 -5.54
CA LEU A 189 -2.08 -10.26 -5.93
C LEU A 189 -1.11 -11.37 -6.31
N MET A 190 -1.12 -12.51 -5.60
CA MET A 190 -0.28 -13.67 -5.92
C MET A 190 -0.69 -14.31 -7.25
N ALA A 191 -1.99 -14.46 -7.50
CA ALA A 191 -2.49 -15.00 -8.77
C ALA A 191 -2.18 -14.07 -9.94
N LEU A 192 -2.42 -12.76 -9.78
CA LEU A 192 -2.09 -11.74 -10.77
C LEU A 192 -0.60 -11.75 -11.09
N TYR A 193 0.23 -11.81 -10.05
CA TYR A 193 1.68 -11.90 -10.17
C TYR A 193 2.14 -13.13 -10.97
N ARG A 194 1.61 -14.32 -10.68
CA ARG A 194 1.90 -15.56 -11.42
C ARG A 194 1.39 -15.50 -12.87
N HIS A 195 0.23 -14.90 -13.10
CA HIS A 195 -0.33 -14.71 -14.44
C HIS A 195 0.54 -13.79 -15.31
N ILE A 196 0.96 -12.65 -14.76
CA ILE A 196 1.84 -11.70 -15.47
C ILE A 196 3.19 -12.35 -15.83
N ALA A 197 3.77 -13.10 -14.90
CA ALA A 197 5.06 -13.76 -15.13
C ALA A 197 4.98 -14.91 -16.15
N SER A 198 3.91 -15.72 -16.12
CA SER A 198 3.78 -16.89 -16.99
C SER A 198 3.47 -16.57 -18.45
N LYS A 199 2.76 -15.47 -18.74
CA LYS A 199 2.32 -15.13 -20.11
C LYS A 199 3.26 -14.20 -20.88
N ASN A 200 4.50 -14.01 -20.40
CA ASN A 200 5.45 -13.03 -20.93
C ASN A 200 4.82 -11.64 -21.15
N ILE A 201 3.85 -11.26 -20.31
CA ILE A 201 3.09 -10.01 -20.42
C ILE A 201 4.03 -8.80 -20.33
N ILE A 202 5.15 -8.96 -19.62
CA ILE A 202 6.19 -7.94 -19.49
C ILE A 202 6.76 -7.50 -20.84
N ALA A 203 6.89 -8.42 -21.82
CA ALA A 203 7.34 -8.06 -23.16
C ALA A 203 6.34 -7.15 -23.90
N LYS A 204 5.06 -7.16 -23.51
CA LYS A 204 4.01 -6.31 -24.08
C LYS A 204 3.91 -4.94 -23.39
N ILE A 205 4.50 -4.78 -22.20
CA ILE A 205 4.41 -3.54 -21.40
C ILE A 205 4.77 -2.28 -22.20
N PRO A 206 5.85 -2.23 -23.01
CA PRO A 206 6.15 -1.03 -23.78
C PRO A 206 4.99 -0.56 -24.67
N GLY A 207 4.30 -1.51 -25.32
CA GLY A 207 3.16 -1.23 -26.20
C GLY A 207 1.88 -0.80 -25.49
N VAL A 208 1.68 -1.23 -24.23
CA VAL A 208 0.50 -0.85 -23.41
C VAL A 208 0.83 0.16 -22.30
N SER A 209 2.06 0.67 -22.27
CA SER A 209 2.59 1.50 -21.20
C SER A 209 1.75 2.77 -20.96
N LYS A 210 1.32 3.45 -22.03
CA LYS A 210 0.47 4.63 -21.95
C LYS A 210 -0.89 4.32 -21.31
N GLN A 211 -1.45 3.14 -21.61
CA GLN A 211 -2.72 2.69 -21.03
C GLN A 211 -2.56 2.31 -19.56
N ILE A 212 -1.49 1.60 -19.20
CA ILE A 212 -1.18 1.29 -17.79
C ILE A 212 -0.97 2.58 -16.99
N MET A 213 -0.21 3.53 -17.54
CA MET A 213 0.06 4.82 -16.90
C MET A 213 -1.16 5.72 -16.76
N SER A 214 -2.19 5.56 -17.59
CA SER A 214 -3.45 6.30 -17.39
C SER A 214 -4.34 5.68 -16.30
N MET A 215 -4.04 4.45 -15.87
CA MET A 215 -4.79 3.71 -14.84
C MET A 215 -4.21 3.86 -13.42
N VAL A 216 -2.99 4.40 -13.30
CA VAL A 216 -2.30 4.59 -12.02
C VAL A 216 -1.80 6.01 -11.87
N LYS A 217 -1.74 6.52 -10.64
CA LYS A 217 -0.92 7.69 -10.29
C LYS A 217 0.34 7.20 -9.60
N THR A 218 1.51 7.61 -10.09
CA THR A 218 2.80 7.13 -9.57
C THR A 218 3.91 8.13 -9.88
N ASP A 219 4.98 8.09 -9.09
CA ASP A 219 6.26 8.74 -9.37
C ASP A 219 7.28 7.77 -10.02
N LEU A 220 6.88 6.54 -10.36
CA LEU A 220 7.72 5.61 -11.12
C LEU A 220 7.80 6.00 -12.58
N SER A 221 9.01 6.02 -13.12
CA SER A 221 9.24 6.10 -14.56
C SER A 221 8.88 4.79 -15.27
N LEU A 222 8.62 4.85 -16.58
CA LEU A 222 8.38 3.65 -17.39
C LEU A 222 9.55 2.66 -17.31
N LYS A 223 10.78 3.16 -17.31
CA LYS A 223 11.98 2.35 -17.15
C LYS A 223 11.95 1.58 -15.83
N GLU A 224 11.65 2.26 -14.73
CA GLU A 224 11.54 1.61 -13.42
C GLU A 224 10.43 0.57 -13.40
N MET A 225 9.24 0.86 -13.96
CA MET A 225 8.17 -0.14 -14.04
C MET A 225 8.57 -1.40 -14.82
N VAL A 226 9.30 -1.24 -15.93
CA VAL A 226 9.83 -2.38 -16.70
C VAL A 226 10.88 -3.15 -15.90
N GLU A 227 11.78 -2.46 -15.20
CA GLU A 227 12.74 -3.09 -14.28
C GLU A 227 12.02 -3.88 -13.18
N LEU A 228 10.97 -3.30 -12.57
CA LEU A 228 10.15 -3.96 -11.57
C LEU A 228 9.47 -5.21 -12.14
N GLY A 229 8.89 -5.12 -13.33
CA GLY A 229 8.28 -6.25 -14.01
C GLY A 229 9.27 -7.39 -14.23
N ASN A 230 10.50 -7.09 -14.70
CA ASN A 230 11.54 -8.09 -14.89
C ASN A 230 11.98 -8.74 -13.58
N VAL A 231 12.20 -7.95 -12.51
CA VAL A 231 12.53 -8.50 -11.19
C VAL A 231 11.40 -9.40 -10.68
N MET A 232 10.15 -8.96 -10.85
CA MET A 232 8.97 -9.74 -10.48
C MET A 232 8.89 -11.07 -11.23
N ARG A 233 9.17 -11.10 -12.55
CA ARG A 233 9.22 -12.36 -13.31
C ARG A 233 10.30 -13.31 -12.80
N ASP A 234 11.52 -12.81 -12.67
CA ASP A 234 12.67 -13.62 -12.21
C ASP A 234 12.43 -14.21 -10.81
N MET A 235 11.57 -13.57 -10.01
CA MET A 235 11.18 -14.05 -8.69
C MET A 235 10.12 -15.18 -8.70
N VAL A 236 9.26 -15.27 -9.73
CA VAL A 236 8.22 -16.32 -9.81
C VAL A 236 8.87 -17.69 -9.89
N GLU A 237 9.96 -17.79 -10.65
CA GLU A 237 10.75 -19.00 -10.82
C GLU A 237 11.34 -19.53 -9.51
N LYS A 238 11.41 -18.69 -8.46
CA LYS A 238 12.07 -19.00 -7.18
C LYS A 238 11.11 -19.01 -5.98
N ASP A 239 9.80 -18.88 -6.20
CA ASP A 239 8.80 -18.65 -5.14
C ASP A 239 9.20 -17.50 -4.20
N GLY A 240 9.79 -16.44 -4.77
CA GLY A 240 10.53 -15.42 -4.03
C GLY A 240 9.68 -14.35 -3.33
N LEU A 241 8.35 -14.42 -3.42
CA LEU A 241 7.44 -13.40 -2.90
C LEU A 241 6.90 -13.77 -1.52
N LYS A 242 7.40 -13.08 -0.49
CA LYS A 242 6.88 -13.23 0.88
C LYS A 242 5.83 -12.18 1.16
N MET A 243 4.59 -12.61 1.39
CA MET A 243 3.50 -11.71 1.82
C MET A 243 3.30 -11.82 3.32
N SER A 244 3.04 -10.70 3.96
CA SER A 244 2.73 -10.65 5.38
C SER A 244 1.88 -9.43 5.71
N MET A 245 1.45 -9.33 6.95
CA MET A 245 0.65 -8.21 7.45
C MET A 245 1.36 -7.54 8.63
N VAL A 246 1.03 -6.27 8.90
CA VAL A 246 1.42 -5.58 10.13
C VAL A 246 0.92 -6.41 11.33
N PRO A 247 1.81 -6.83 12.25
CA PRO A 247 1.39 -7.57 13.44
C PRO A 247 0.57 -6.67 14.36
N GLY A 248 -0.44 -7.25 15.00
CA GLY A 248 -1.38 -6.53 15.84
C GLY A 248 -2.62 -7.37 16.13
N GLU A 249 -3.60 -6.75 16.77
CA GLU A 249 -4.85 -7.37 17.19
C GLU A 249 -6.03 -6.42 16.99
N PRO A 250 -7.25 -6.93 16.75
CA PRO A 250 -8.44 -6.09 16.68
C PRO A 250 -8.86 -5.64 18.09
N GLU A 251 -9.19 -4.36 18.25
CA GLU A 251 -9.71 -3.82 19.52
C GLU A 251 -10.77 -2.74 19.25
N TYR A 252 -11.68 -2.53 20.20
CA TYR A 252 -12.62 -1.41 20.18
C TYR A 252 -12.18 -0.34 21.16
N ILE A 253 -12.00 0.89 20.67
CA ILE A 253 -11.75 2.08 21.48
C ILE A 253 -12.95 3.00 21.28
N ASP A 254 -13.68 3.32 22.36
CA ASP A 254 -14.90 4.13 22.34
C ASP A 254 -15.94 3.65 21.32
N GLY A 255 -16.10 2.33 21.18
CA GLY A 255 -17.04 1.71 20.24
C GLY A 255 -16.58 1.71 18.78
N ILE A 256 -15.39 2.24 18.47
CA ILE A 256 -14.80 2.23 17.14
C ILE A 256 -13.80 1.08 17.04
N SER A 257 -13.95 0.21 16.04
CA SER A 257 -13.01 -0.90 15.79
C SER A 257 -11.71 -0.40 15.16
N TYR A 258 -10.58 -0.81 15.74
CA TYR A 258 -9.22 -0.55 15.27
C TYR A 258 -8.43 -1.85 15.12
N TRP A 259 -7.39 -1.79 14.30
CA TRP A 259 -6.26 -2.72 14.37
C TRP A 259 -5.16 -2.07 15.23
N ILE A 260 -4.86 -2.68 16.37
CA ILE A 260 -3.86 -2.19 17.33
C ILE A 260 -2.51 -2.81 16.97
N PRO A 261 -1.56 -2.04 16.43
CA PRO A 261 -0.30 -2.59 15.97
C PRO A 261 0.65 -2.92 17.13
N ASP A 262 1.34 -4.06 17.03
CA ASP A 262 2.51 -4.35 17.85
C ASP A 262 3.72 -3.60 17.26
N ILE A 263 3.95 -2.36 17.73
CA ILE A 263 4.97 -1.46 17.17
C ILE A 263 6.38 -2.05 17.23
N PRO A 264 6.87 -2.57 18.38
CA PRO A 264 8.21 -3.19 18.43
C PRO A 264 8.35 -4.36 17.47
N LYS A 265 7.39 -5.30 17.46
CA LYS A 265 7.43 -6.46 16.58
C LYS A 265 7.32 -6.07 15.10
N MET A 266 6.50 -5.08 14.79
CA MET A 266 6.37 -4.53 13.44
C MET A 266 7.70 -3.94 12.97
N ARG A 267 8.36 -3.11 13.78
CA ARG A 267 9.64 -2.48 13.42
C ARG A 267 10.81 -3.47 13.35
N GLN A 268 10.84 -4.48 14.21
CA GLN A 268 11.78 -5.60 14.08
C GLN A 268 11.58 -6.35 12.77
N LYS A 269 10.32 -6.72 12.48
CA LYS A 269 9.96 -7.39 11.23
C LYS A 269 10.31 -6.54 10.00
N MET A 270 10.18 -5.22 10.09
CA MET A 270 10.63 -4.32 9.04
C MET A 270 12.14 -4.40 8.82
N ALA A 271 12.96 -4.40 9.88
CA ALA A 271 14.40 -4.58 9.75
C ALA A 271 14.78 -5.91 9.09
N ASP A 272 14.13 -7.00 9.49
CA ASP A 272 14.35 -8.33 8.91
C ASP A 272 13.97 -8.35 7.42
N MET A 273 12.82 -7.78 7.06
CA MET A 273 12.34 -7.69 5.68
C MET A 273 13.21 -6.78 4.82
N GLN A 274 13.83 -5.75 5.41
CA GLN A 274 14.81 -4.87 4.76
C GLN A 274 16.20 -5.51 4.67
N GLY A 275 16.50 -6.53 5.47
CA GLY A 275 17.81 -7.17 5.52
C GLY A 275 18.89 -6.28 6.14
N VAL A 276 18.50 -5.39 7.05
CA VAL A 276 19.39 -4.42 7.70
C VAL A 276 19.44 -4.67 9.20
N LYS A 277 20.57 -4.33 9.82
CA LYS A 277 20.68 -4.33 11.27
C LYS A 277 20.00 -3.09 11.84
N ILE A 278 19.29 -3.27 12.96
CA ILE A 278 18.70 -2.15 13.70
C ILE A 278 19.82 -1.33 14.33
N SER A 279 19.83 -0.03 14.06
CA SER A 279 20.67 0.94 14.76
C SER A 279 20.11 1.23 16.15
N GLU A 280 20.96 1.75 17.03
CA GLU A 280 20.53 2.23 18.36
C GLU A 280 19.44 3.30 18.23
N LYS A 281 19.64 4.27 17.33
CA LYS A 281 18.68 5.35 17.06
C LYS A 281 17.33 4.85 16.55
N PHE A 282 17.30 3.85 15.67
CA PHE A 282 16.05 3.23 15.22
C PHE A 282 15.30 2.54 16.38
N ASN A 283 16.05 1.89 17.27
CA ASN A 283 15.48 1.26 18.47
C ASN A 283 14.92 2.31 19.45
N GLU A 284 15.63 3.41 19.68
CA GLU A 284 15.15 4.54 20.48
C GLU A 284 13.88 5.16 19.90
N ASN A 285 13.85 5.40 18.59
CA ASN A 285 12.66 5.89 17.89
C ASN A 285 11.48 4.92 18.01
N THR A 286 11.74 3.62 18.00
CA THR A 286 10.72 2.57 18.21
C THR A 286 10.11 2.67 19.61
N LYS A 287 10.96 2.73 20.64
CA LYS A 287 10.52 2.88 22.04
C LYS A 287 9.73 4.17 22.26
N LYS A 288 10.19 5.27 21.65
CA LYS A 288 9.49 6.56 21.72
C LYS A 288 8.10 6.47 21.10
N LEU A 289 7.98 5.90 19.90
CA LEU A 289 6.69 5.73 19.23
C LEU A 289 5.75 4.84 20.05
N GLU A 290 6.27 3.74 20.61
CA GLU A 290 5.49 2.86 21.49
C GLU A 290 5.00 3.57 22.75
N GLN A 291 5.84 4.39 23.39
CA GLN A 291 5.45 5.15 24.57
C GLN A 291 4.39 6.21 24.24
N GLU A 292 4.56 6.94 23.13
CA GLU A 292 3.55 7.88 22.63
C GLU A 292 2.22 7.16 22.34
N TYR A 293 2.27 5.96 21.74
CA TYR A 293 1.09 5.14 21.48
C TYR A 293 0.36 4.78 22.77
N LYS A 294 1.08 4.24 23.76
CA LYS A 294 0.49 3.85 25.06
C LYS A 294 -0.13 5.02 25.81
N ASN A 295 0.47 6.20 25.71
CA ASN A 295 -0.06 7.41 26.33
C ASN A 295 -1.32 7.95 25.64
N SER A 296 -1.54 7.60 24.37
CA SER A 296 -2.72 8.03 23.60
C SER A 296 -3.95 7.14 23.77
N ALA A 297 -3.81 6.02 24.47
CA ALA A 297 -4.87 5.06 24.76
C ALA A 297 -5.44 5.23 26.18
N LYS A 298 -5.00 6.27 26.89
CA LYS A 298 -5.51 6.72 28.19
C LYS A 298 -6.31 8.00 28.00
#